data_AF-V4J2D6-F1
#
_entry.id   AF-V4J2D6-F1
#
_cell.length_a   1.000
_cell.length_b   1.000
_cell.length_c   1.000
_cell.angle_alpha   90.00
_cell.angle_beta   90.00
_cell.angle_gamma   90.00
#
_symmetry.space_group_name_H-M   'P 1'
#
loop_
_entity.id
_entity.type
_entity.pdbx_description
1 polymer ?
#
loop_
_entity_poly.entity_id
_entity_poly.type
_entity_poly.pdbx_seq_one_letter_code
_entity_poly.pdbx_strand_id
1 'polypeptide(L)'
;MTGKYDLMFRLLADAADRGIVITTGDPAETVSADFAEAAGVPADEVGVVDCVSRQQGLSVEDTERVRYVSSPKNITEIGMKFTDLFEVFREYDEPVAVGLHSLSQLLMFLDAQDVYQFVQVLTSQAESEGWFTVAVIGSTIHDERTLHTMYEPFDTVINTRENEEDGTRELRVRDRSQSSSTWTPF
;
A
#
# COMPACT_ATOMS: atom_id res chain seq x y z
N MET A 1 -6.78 1.32 -17.36
CA MET A 1 -6.22 0.90 -16.05
C MET A 1 -7.24 1.23 -14.98
N THR A 2 -7.52 0.34 -14.03
CA THR A 2 -8.64 0.50 -13.07
C THR A 2 -8.43 1.53 -11.96
N GLY A 3 -7.39 2.37 -12.01
CA GLY A 3 -7.19 3.51 -11.11
C GLY A 3 -6.85 3.21 -9.65
N LYS A 4 -6.42 1.98 -9.33
CA LYS A 4 -6.15 1.57 -7.93
C LYS A 4 -5.01 2.35 -7.26
N TYR A 5 -3.96 2.67 -8.02
CA TYR A 5 -2.82 3.44 -7.55
C TYR A 5 -3.25 4.86 -7.16
N ASP A 6 -3.88 5.59 -8.09
CA ASP A 6 -4.44 6.92 -7.82
C ASP A 6 -5.44 6.91 -6.65
N LEU A 7 -6.31 5.90 -6.58
CA LEU A 7 -7.28 5.78 -5.50
C LEU A 7 -6.59 5.55 -4.14
N MET A 8 -5.52 4.75 -4.09
CA MET A 8 -4.76 4.53 -2.87
C MET A 8 -4.23 5.86 -2.32
N PHE A 9 -3.56 6.68 -3.13
CA PHE A 9 -3.03 7.97 -2.63
C PHE A 9 -4.12 8.94 -2.23
N ARG A 10 -5.26 9.00 -2.94
CA ARG A 10 -6.41 9.81 -2.50
C ARG A 10 -6.92 9.38 -1.13
N LEU A 11 -6.99 8.07 -0.86
CA LEU A 11 -7.43 7.55 0.44
C LEU A 11 -6.39 7.81 1.54
N LEU A 12 -5.09 7.68 1.24
CA LEU A 12 -4.02 7.99 2.20
C LEU A 12 -4.01 9.49 2.53
N ALA A 13 -4.11 10.35 1.52
CA ALA A 13 -4.14 11.80 1.66
C ALA A 13 -5.38 12.33 2.40
N ASP A 14 -6.54 11.69 2.23
CA ASP A 14 -7.75 12.03 2.99
C ASP A 14 -7.63 11.65 4.47
N ALA A 15 -6.83 10.62 4.78
CA ALA A 15 -6.63 10.13 6.14
C ALA A 15 -5.52 10.87 6.90
N ALA A 16 -4.45 11.28 6.21
CA ALA A 16 -3.29 11.91 6.83
C ALA A 16 -2.42 12.71 5.85
N ASP A 17 -1.81 13.77 6.39
CA ASP A 17 -0.78 14.58 5.70
C ASP A 17 0.58 13.86 5.64
N ARG A 18 0.80 12.87 6.51
CA ARG A 18 2.02 12.04 6.57
C ARG A 18 1.70 10.60 6.24
N GLY A 19 2.65 9.88 5.66
CA GLY A 19 2.46 8.45 5.47
C GLY A 19 3.70 7.64 5.17
N ILE A 20 3.60 6.34 5.37
CA ILE A 20 4.63 5.35 5.02
C ILE A 20 4.08 4.47 3.90
N VAL A 21 4.77 4.41 2.77
CA VAL A 21 4.38 3.56 1.64
C VAL A 21 5.42 2.47 1.38
N ILE A 22 4.98 1.22 1.38
CA ILE A 22 5.77 0.09 0.88
C ILE A 22 5.49 -0.06 -0.61
N THR A 23 6.53 0.09 -1.42
CA THR A 23 6.44 -0.03 -2.88
C THR A 23 7.23 -1.21 -3.42
N THR A 24 6.60 -1.95 -4.33
CA THR A 24 7.15 -3.11 -5.04
C THR A 24 7.06 -2.96 -6.56
N GLY A 25 6.54 -1.83 -7.05
CA GLY A 25 6.30 -1.58 -8.48
C GLY A 25 7.02 -0.35 -9.00
N ASP A 26 7.08 0.70 -8.18
CA ASP A 26 7.61 2.01 -8.55
C ASP A 26 8.73 2.46 -7.61
N PRO A 27 9.76 3.19 -8.08
CA PRO A 27 10.83 3.71 -7.22
C PRO A 27 10.33 4.70 -6.18
N ALA A 28 11.12 4.89 -5.11
CA ALA A 28 10.77 5.78 -4.01
C ALA A 28 10.42 7.21 -4.44
N GLU A 29 11.16 7.76 -5.42
CA GLU A 29 10.97 9.13 -5.90
C GLU A 29 9.60 9.34 -6.55
N THR A 30 9.11 8.34 -7.31
CA THR A 30 7.77 8.38 -7.92
C THR A 30 6.71 8.33 -6.83
N VAL A 31 6.82 7.37 -5.90
CA VAL A 31 5.83 7.15 -4.85
C VAL A 31 5.74 8.32 -3.88
N SER A 32 6.88 8.93 -3.51
CA SER A 32 6.88 10.09 -2.63
C SER A 32 6.28 11.32 -3.30
N ALA A 33 6.57 11.55 -4.59
CA ALA A 33 5.98 12.64 -5.35
C ALA A 33 4.45 12.47 -5.50
N ASP A 34 3.98 11.27 -5.82
CA ASP A 34 2.56 11.00 -6.06
C ASP A 34 1.72 11.14 -4.77
N PHE A 35 2.22 10.66 -3.62
CA PHE A 35 1.57 10.92 -2.34
C PHE A 35 1.58 12.42 -2.04
N ALA A 36 2.75 13.05 -2.08
CA ALA A 36 2.91 14.45 -1.72
C ALA A 36 2.00 15.37 -2.54
N GLU A 37 1.85 15.10 -3.83
CA GLU A 37 0.89 15.79 -4.71
C GLU A 37 -0.55 15.55 -4.26
N ALA A 38 -0.94 14.30 -3.96
CA ALA A 38 -2.30 13.96 -3.54
C ALA A 38 -2.68 14.61 -2.19
N ALA A 39 -1.74 14.70 -1.25
CA ALA A 39 -1.95 15.30 0.07
C ALA A 39 -1.70 16.81 0.11
N GLY A 40 -1.06 17.39 -0.91
CA GLY A 40 -0.71 18.80 -0.91
C GLY A 40 0.38 19.16 0.11
N VAL A 41 1.29 18.21 0.38
CA VAL A 41 2.38 18.32 1.35
C VAL A 41 3.74 18.24 0.63
N PRO A 42 4.86 18.60 1.28
CA PRO A 42 6.17 18.38 0.70
C PRO A 42 6.57 16.89 0.76
N ALA A 43 7.43 16.45 -0.17
CA ALA A 43 7.79 15.04 -0.34
C ALA A 43 8.57 14.44 0.85
N ASP A 44 9.13 15.26 1.73
CA ASP A 44 9.75 14.79 2.95
C ASP A 44 8.72 14.21 3.93
N GLU A 45 7.44 14.58 3.86
CA GLU A 45 6.37 14.02 4.70
C GLU A 45 6.01 12.55 4.41
N VAL A 46 6.67 11.96 3.41
CA VAL A 46 6.38 10.60 2.94
C VAL A 46 7.59 9.70 3.20
N GLY A 47 7.39 8.68 4.04
CA GLY A 47 8.31 7.58 4.23
C GLY A 47 8.10 6.52 3.14
N VAL A 48 9.17 5.98 2.55
CA VAL A 48 9.06 4.93 1.53
C VAL A 48 9.96 3.73 1.83
N VAL A 49 9.38 2.53 1.82
CA VAL A 49 10.12 1.26 1.75
C VAL A 49 10.17 0.82 0.29
N ASP A 50 11.32 1.01 -0.35
CA ASP A 50 11.54 0.77 -1.77
C ASP A 50 12.11 -0.64 -2.02
N CYS A 51 11.32 -1.51 -2.65
CA CYS A 51 11.74 -2.85 -3.06
C CYS A 51 12.21 -2.92 -4.53
N VAL A 52 12.23 -1.81 -5.25
CA VAL A 52 12.38 -1.71 -6.71
C VAL A 52 13.80 -1.29 -7.10
N SER A 53 14.32 -0.23 -6.49
CA SER A 53 15.56 0.43 -6.91
C SER A 53 16.77 -0.51 -6.85
N ARG A 54 16.97 -1.21 -5.74
CA ARG A 54 18.06 -2.21 -5.61
C ARG A 54 17.80 -3.46 -6.45
N GLN A 55 16.54 -3.88 -6.61
CA GLN A 55 16.17 -5.00 -7.49
C GLN A 55 16.54 -4.71 -8.95
N GLN A 56 16.49 -3.45 -9.38
CA GLN A 56 16.91 -3.00 -10.71
C GLN A 56 18.44 -2.77 -10.83
N GLY A 57 19.20 -3.04 -9.78
CA GLY A 57 20.66 -2.92 -9.77
C GLY A 57 21.19 -1.52 -9.46
N LEU A 58 20.34 -0.60 -8.97
CA LEU A 58 20.79 0.72 -8.55
C LEU A 58 21.56 0.63 -7.22
N SER A 59 22.65 1.38 -7.13
CA SER A 59 23.43 1.54 -5.90
C SER A 59 22.87 2.74 -5.12
N VAL A 60 22.00 2.43 -4.17
CA VAL A 60 21.28 3.42 -3.34
C VAL A 60 21.43 3.10 -1.86
N GLU A 61 21.62 4.14 -1.06
CA GLU A 61 21.76 4.09 0.39
C GLU A 61 20.49 4.58 1.07
N ASP A 62 20.19 4.02 2.24
CA ASP A 62 19.04 4.47 3.02
C ASP A 62 19.19 5.95 3.41
N THR A 63 18.09 6.67 3.39
CA THR A 63 18.00 8.07 3.83
C THR A 63 17.07 8.15 5.03
N GLU A 64 16.84 9.35 5.58
CA GLU A 64 15.89 9.55 6.67
C GLU A 64 14.47 9.04 6.32
N ARG A 65 14.00 9.33 5.10
CA ARG A 65 12.63 9.03 4.64
C ARG A 65 12.55 7.83 3.70
N VAL A 66 13.66 7.32 3.18
CA VAL A 66 13.64 6.17 2.26
C VAL A 66 14.49 5.03 2.81
N ARG A 67 13.90 3.83 2.85
CA ARG A 67 14.58 2.59 3.17
C ARG A 67 14.54 1.69 1.95
N TYR A 68 15.71 1.22 1.51
CA TYR A 68 15.80 0.34 0.36
C TYR A 68 15.91 -1.12 0.80
N VAL A 69 15.16 -1.98 0.13
CA VAL A 69 15.16 -3.43 0.34
C VAL A 69 15.90 -4.08 -0.83
N SER A 70 16.70 -5.11 -0.53
CA SER A 70 17.47 -5.82 -1.57
C SER A 70 16.61 -6.45 -2.66
N SER A 71 15.42 -6.96 -2.31
CA SER A 71 14.46 -7.57 -3.22
C SER A 71 13.09 -7.72 -2.56
N PRO A 72 11.98 -7.67 -3.30
CA PRO A 72 10.64 -7.99 -2.77
C PRO A 72 10.50 -9.44 -2.25
N LYS A 73 11.47 -10.32 -2.54
CA LYS A 73 11.58 -11.67 -1.97
C LYS A 73 12.00 -11.67 -0.49
N ASN A 74 12.63 -10.61 -0.02
CA ASN A 74 13.14 -10.53 1.35
C ASN A 74 12.10 -9.91 2.28
N ILE A 75 11.00 -10.63 2.53
CA ILE A 75 9.87 -10.14 3.31
C ILE A 75 10.27 -9.66 4.72
N THR A 76 11.28 -10.32 5.32
CA THR A 76 11.83 -9.94 6.61
C THR A 76 12.52 -8.57 6.55
N GLU A 77 13.29 -8.30 5.49
CA GLU A 77 13.92 -6.99 5.29
C GLU A 77 12.86 -5.89 5.06
N ILE A 78 11.79 -6.18 4.31
CA ILE A 78 10.65 -5.25 4.16
C ILE A 78 10.08 -4.89 5.53
N GLY A 79 9.79 -5.88 6.37
CA GLY A 79 9.26 -5.64 7.72
C GLY A 79 10.21 -4.86 8.62
N MET A 80 11.51 -5.15 8.59
CA MET A 80 12.51 -4.38 9.34
C MET A 80 12.56 -2.93 8.86
N LYS A 81 12.58 -2.69 7.54
CA LYS A 81 12.60 -1.33 6.96
C LYS A 81 11.32 -0.55 7.23
N PHE A 82 10.18 -1.22 7.20
CA PHE A 82 8.92 -0.62 7.63
C PHE A 82 8.97 -0.23 9.11
N THR A 83 9.47 -1.11 9.97
CA THR A 83 9.63 -0.83 11.41
C THR A 83 10.56 0.35 11.66
N ASP A 84 11.68 0.45 10.92
CA ASP A 84 12.59 1.59 11.01
C ASP A 84 11.89 2.93 10.71
N LEU A 85 10.99 2.97 9.72
CA LEU A 85 10.22 4.19 9.41
C LEU A 85 9.06 4.38 10.38
N PHE A 86 8.41 3.31 10.81
CA PHE A 86 7.36 3.35 11.82
C PHE A 86 7.84 4.04 13.11
N GLU A 87 9.05 3.69 13.58
CA GLU A 87 9.64 4.30 14.77
C GLU A 87 10.01 5.79 14.56
N VAL A 88 10.31 6.21 13.33
CA VAL A 88 10.50 7.65 13.02
C VAL A 88 9.16 8.38 12.99
N PHE A 89 8.14 7.79 12.37
CA PHE A 89 6.87 8.46 12.15
C PHE A 89 5.98 8.52 13.41
N ARG A 90 6.13 7.57 14.34
CA ARG A 90 5.42 7.58 15.62
C ARG A 90 5.89 8.68 16.59
N GLU A 91 7.00 9.34 16.31
CA GLU A 91 7.48 10.48 17.10
C GLU A 91 6.71 11.77 16.79
N TYR A 92 5.94 11.78 15.69
CA TYR A 92 5.07 12.90 15.32
C TYR A 92 3.70 12.78 15.99
N ASP A 93 3.13 13.91 16.36
CA ASP A 93 1.79 13.98 16.95
C ASP A 93 0.68 13.93 15.88
N GLU A 94 1.03 14.19 14.61
CA GLU A 94 0.11 14.17 13.49
C GLU A 94 -0.29 12.74 13.06
N PRO A 95 -1.51 12.54 12.53
CA PRO A 95 -1.91 11.26 11.95
C PRO A 95 -0.96 10.80 10.84
N VAL A 96 -0.80 9.48 10.73
CA VAL A 96 0.01 8.83 9.68
C VAL A 96 -0.85 7.79 8.97
N ALA A 97 -0.76 7.74 7.64
CA ALA A 97 -1.38 6.71 6.82
C ALA A 97 -0.35 5.72 6.27
N VAL A 98 -0.70 4.45 6.16
CA VAL A 98 0.18 3.38 5.68
C VAL A 98 -0.34 2.82 4.35
N GLY A 99 0.51 2.83 3.34
CA GLY A 99 0.23 2.29 2.01
C GLY A 99 1.06 1.05 1.70
N LEU A 100 0.48 0.08 0.98
CA LEU A 100 1.21 -1.03 0.38
C LEU A 100 0.81 -1.20 -1.09
N HIS A 101 1.74 -0.87 -1.99
CA HIS A 101 1.61 -1.05 -3.43
C HIS A 101 2.75 -1.93 -3.98
N SER A 102 2.56 -3.22 -4.20
CA SER A 102 1.29 -3.97 -4.16
C SER A 102 1.48 -5.39 -3.65
N LEU A 103 0.42 -5.93 -3.05
CA LEU A 103 0.35 -7.33 -2.62
C LEU A 103 0.56 -8.30 -3.79
N SER A 104 0.12 -7.90 -4.99
CA SER A 104 0.27 -8.76 -6.17
C SER A 104 1.71 -9.04 -6.55
N GLN A 105 2.61 -8.06 -6.38
CA GLN A 105 4.03 -8.29 -6.65
C GLN A 105 4.66 -9.17 -5.56
N LEU A 106 4.29 -9.00 -4.29
CA LEU A 106 4.76 -9.91 -3.23
C LEU A 106 4.33 -11.36 -3.52
N LEU A 107 3.07 -11.57 -3.92
CA LEU A 107 2.52 -12.87 -4.29
C LEU A 107 3.14 -13.48 -5.57
N MET A 108 3.87 -12.72 -6.39
CA MET A 108 4.65 -13.29 -7.50
C MET A 108 5.93 -14.00 -7.03
N PHE A 109 6.40 -13.66 -5.84
CA PHE A 109 7.70 -14.09 -5.32
C PHE A 109 7.61 -14.98 -4.08
N LEU A 110 6.49 -14.90 -3.36
CA LEU A 110 6.29 -15.46 -2.03
C LEU A 110 4.97 -16.22 -1.97
N ASP A 111 4.89 -17.21 -1.09
CA ASP A 111 3.67 -17.97 -0.86
C ASP A 111 2.61 -17.10 -0.19
N ALA A 112 1.33 -17.34 -0.52
CA ALA A 112 0.22 -16.54 -0.02
C ALA A 112 0.13 -16.50 1.52
N GLN A 113 0.56 -17.57 2.19
CA GLN A 113 0.57 -17.62 3.65
C GLN A 113 1.63 -16.69 4.25
N ASP A 114 2.82 -16.59 3.64
CA ASP A 114 3.88 -15.71 4.13
C ASP A 114 3.48 -14.24 3.94
N VAL A 115 2.90 -13.91 2.77
CA VAL A 115 2.36 -12.58 2.51
C VAL A 115 1.24 -12.25 3.49
N TYR A 116 0.33 -13.18 3.77
CA TYR A 116 -0.74 -13.00 4.74
C TYR A 116 -0.19 -12.67 6.14
N GLN A 117 0.77 -13.46 6.63
CA GLN A 117 1.36 -13.26 7.96
C GLN A 117 2.06 -11.91 8.06
N PHE A 118 2.79 -11.52 7.03
CA PHE A 118 3.43 -10.20 6.98
C PHE A 118 2.42 -9.07 7.00
N VAL A 119 1.38 -9.13 6.16
CA VAL A 119 0.34 -8.11 6.12
C VAL A 119 -0.40 -8.03 7.46
N GLN A 120 -0.70 -9.17 8.08
CA GLN A 120 -1.36 -9.22 9.39
C GLN A 120 -0.51 -8.53 10.47
N VAL A 121 0.80 -8.74 10.48
CA VAL A 121 1.70 -8.07 11.43
C VAL A 121 1.78 -6.57 11.14
N LEU A 122 1.91 -6.20 9.87
CA LEU A 122 1.97 -4.79 9.44
C LEU A 122 0.70 -4.02 9.81
N THR A 123 -0.47 -4.58 9.51
CA THR A 123 -1.75 -3.93 9.83
C THR A 123 -1.95 -3.84 11.35
N SER A 124 -1.60 -4.89 12.10
CA SER A 124 -1.66 -4.87 13.57
C SER A 124 -0.74 -3.80 14.17
N GLN A 125 0.44 -3.59 13.59
CA GLN A 125 1.39 -2.57 14.03
C GLN A 125 0.86 -1.16 13.74
N ALA A 126 0.33 -0.90 12.54
CA ALA A 126 -0.29 0.38 12.20
C ALA A 126 -1.54 0.66 13.07
N GLU A 127 -2.38 -0.35 13.29
CA GLU A 127 -3.58 -0.24 14.15
C GLU A 127 -3.22 0.12 15.60
N SER A 128 -2.07 -0.32 16.11
CA SER A 128 -1.63 -0.01 17.47
C SER A 128 -1.40 1.49 17.73
N GLU A 129 -1.15 2.27 16.69
CA GLU A 129 -1.04 3.74 16.72
C GLU A 129 -2.27 4.43 16.09
N GLY A 130 -3.31 3.66 15.73
CA GLY A 130 -4.52 4.18 15.08
C GLY A 130 -4.32 4.64 13.64
N TRP A 131 -3.28 4.15 12.95
CA TRP A 131 -2.94 4.59 11.60
C TRP A 131 -3.82 3.91 10.54
N PHE A 132 -4.35 4.72 9.63
CA PHE A 132 -5.15 4.24 8.51
C PHE A 132 -4.29 3.45 7.52
N THR A 133 -4.72 2.27 7.09
CA THR A 133 -3.91 1.39 6.22
C THR A 133 -4.65 0.99 4.95
N VAL A 134 -3.98 1.12 3.80
CA VAL A 134 -4.48 0.69 2.47
C VAL A 134 -3.47 -0.22 1.80
N ALA A 135 -3.94 -1.34 1.26
CA ALA A 135 -3.14 -2.21 0.42
C ALA A 135 -3.80 -2.45 -0.94
N VAL A 136 -2.99 -2.50 -2.00
CA VAL A 136 -3.46 -2.72 -3.37
C VAL A 136 -3.19 -4.15 -3.82
N ILE A 137 -4.22 -4.79 -4.38
CA ILE A 137 -4.12 -6.12 -4.99
C ILE A 137 -4.85 -6.18 -6.35
N GLY A 138 -4.21 -6.82 -7.33
CA GLY A 138 -4.77 -7.17 -8.62
C GLY A 138 -5.72 -8.37 -8.51
N SER A 139 -7.02 -8.13 -8.61
CA SER A 139 -8.08 -9.12 -8.41
C SER A 139 -8.24 -10.13 -9.56
N THR A 140 -7.56 -9.95 -10.69
CA THR A 140 -7.64 -10.86 -11.84
C THR A 140 -6.46 -11.81 -11.96
N ILE A 141 -5.44 -11.64 -11.11
CA ILE A 141 -4.17 -12.37 -11.19
C ILE A 141 -4.17 -13.58 -10.24
N HIS A 142 -4.95 -13.50 -9.17
CA HIS A 142 -4.97 -14.48 -8.08
C HIS A 142 -6.28 -15.23 -8.05
N ASP A 143 -6.25 -16.48 -7.59
CA ASP A 143 -7.45 -17.26 -7.35
C ASP A 143 -8.28 -16.68 -6.18
N GLU A 144 -9.57 -17.02 -6.15
CA GLU A 144 -10.52 -16.47 -5.15
C GLU A 144 -10.10 -16.77 -3.71
N ARG A 145 -9.49 -17.93 -3.46
CA ARG A 145 -9.05 -18.31 -2.11
C ARG A 145 -7.90 -17.42 -1.66
N THR A 146 -6.90 -17.22 -2.50
CA THR A 146 -5.79 -16.30 -2.23
C THR A 146 -6.31 -14.89 -1.97
N LEU A 147 -7.24 -14.39 -2.80
CA LEU A 147 -7.83 -13.06 -2.60
C LEU A 147 -8.57 -12.95 -1.26
N HIS A 148 -9.38 -13.95 -0.89
CA HIS A 148 -10.08 -13.94 0.39
C HIS A 148 -9.12 -13.93 1.58
N THR A 149 -8.05 -14.72 1.55
CA THR A 149 -7.01 -14.68 2.59
C THR A 149 -6.39 -13.28 2.68
N MET A 150 -6.11 -12.62 1.55
CA MET A 150 -5.54 -11.27 1.57
C MET A 150 -6.50 -10.19 2.09
N TYR A 151 -7.81 -10.44 2.06
CA TYR A 151 -8.80 -9.51 2.61
C TYR A 151 -8.94 -9.63 4.13
N GLU A 152 -8.56 -10.76 4.73
CA GLU A 152 -8.75 -11.06 6.16
C GLU A 152 -8.12 -10.03 7.13
N PRO A 153 -6.97 -9.39 6.83
CA PRO A 153 -6.40 -8.36 7.70
C PRO A 153 -7.06 -6.97 7.60
N PHE A 154 -8.03 -6.78 6.69
CA PHE A 154 -8.63 -5.47 6.42
C PHE A 154 -10.15 -5.45 6.70
N ASP A 155 -10.64 -4.31 7.19
CA ASP A 155 -12.06 -4.12 7.50
C ASP A 155 -12.93 -3.97 6.25
N THR A 156 -12.37 -3.33 5.21
CA THR A 156 -13.12 -2.93 4.01
C THR A 156 -12.37 -3.33 2.74
N VAL A 157 -13.11 -3.84 1.76
CA VAL A 157 -12.59 -4.12 0.41
C VAL A 157 -13.22 -3.17 -0.59
N ILE A 158 -12.39 -2.39 -1.29
CA ILE A 158 -12.84 -1.56 -2.41
C ILE A 158 -12.48 -2.27 -3.71
N ASN A 159 -13.48 -2.57 -4.54
CA ASN A 159 -13.22 -3.02 -5.90
C ASN A 159 -13.26 -1.82 -6.84
N THR A 160 -12.35 -1.81 -7.81
CA THR A 160 -12.39 -0.87 -8.93
C THR A 160 -12.53 -1.61 -10.24
N ARG A 161 -13.18 -0.98 -11.21
CA ARG A 161 -13.28 -1.45 -12.60
C ARG A 161 -13.23 -0.28 -13.56
N GLU A 162 -13.01 -0.60 -14.82
CA GLU A 162 -13.26 0.30 -15.94
C GLU A 162 -14.54 -0.21 -16.61
N ASN A 163 -15.52 0.68 -16.82
CA ASN A 163 -16.75 0.33 -17.51
C ASN A 163 -16.44 0.09 -18.99
N GLU A 164 -16.84 -1.06 -19.51
CA GLU A 164 -16.51 -1.51 -20.87
C GLU A 164 -17.18 -0.66 -21.96
N GLU A 165 -18.28 0.04 -21.65
CA GLU A 165 -19.03 0.82 -22.63
C GLU A 165 -18.45 2.23 -22.83
N ASP A 166 -18.06 2.91 -21.75
CA ASP A 166 -17.67 4.32 -21.76
C ASP A 166 -16.25 4.60 -21.23
N GLY A 167 -15.56 3.58 -20.70
CA GLY A 167 -14.23 3.69 -20.11
C GLY A 167 -14.20 4.36 -18.73
N THR A 168 -15.36 4.65 -18.13
CA THR A 168 -15.44 5.32 -16.83
C THR A 168 -14.87 4.43 -15.74
N ARG A 169 -14.01 4.99 -14.88
CA ARG A 169 -13.52 4.30 -13.69
C ARG A 169 -14.60 4.30 -12.62
N GLU A 170 -14.93 3.13 -12.11
CA GLU A 170 -15.95 2.94 -11.08
C GLU A 170 -15.37 2.18 -9.89
N LEU A 171 -15.84 2.51 -8.70
CA LEU A 171 -15.55 1.78 -7.48
C LEU A 171 -16.83 1.23 -6.84
N ARG A 172 -16.69 0.20 -6.02
CA ARG A 172 -17.71 -0.23 -5.06
C ARG A 172 -17.05 -0.65 -3.76
N VAL A 173 -17.76 -0.42 -2.67
CA VAL A 173 -17.33 -0.79 -1.33
C VAL A 173 -17.99 -2.12 -0.94
N ARG A 174 -17.19 -3.04 -0.41
CA ARG A 174 -17.61 -4.31 0.18
C ARG A 174 -17.18 -4.31 1.64
N ASP A 175 -18.16 -4.10 2.51
CA ASP A 175 -18.03 -4.30 3.95
C ASP A 175 -18.38 -5.76 4.26
N ARG A 176 -17.69 -6.38 5.22
CA ARG A 176 -17.99 -7.75 5.67
C ARG A 176 -19.39 -7.89 6.26
N SER A 177 -19.96 -6.81 6.78
CA SER A 177 -21.22 -6.79 7.52
C SER A 177 -22.42 -6.31 6.70
N GLN A 178 -22.21 -5.79 5.50
CA GLN A 178 -23.24 -5.13 4.69
C GLN A 178 -23.25 -5.64 3.25
N SER A 179 -24.40 -5.46 2.56
CA SER A 179 -24.47 -5.70 1.13
C SER A 179 -23.54 -4.76 0.38
N SER A 180 -22.80 -5.28 -0.60
CA SER A 180 -21.91 -4.45 -1.43
C SER A 180 -22.63 -3.25 -2.03
N SER A 181 -21.98 -2.08 -2.02
CA SER A 181 -22.53 -0.88 -2.65
C SER A 181 -22.73 -1.08 -4.16
N THR A 182 -23.57 -0.24 -4.76
CA THR A 182 -23.60 -0.07 -6.21
C THR A 182 -22.26 0.48 -6.70
N TRP A 183 -21.91 0.19 -7.95
CA TRP A 183 -20.78 0.81 -8.63
C TRP A 183 -21.03 2.31 -8.79
N THR A 184 -20.03 3.12 -8.47
CA THR A 184 -20.08 4.58 -8.58
C THR A 184 -18.80 5.11 -9.24
N PRO A 185 -18.89 6.11 -10.14
CA PRO A 185 -17.73 6.76 -10.73
C PRO A 185 -16.79 7.40 -9.69
N PHE A 186 -15.48 7.48 -9.98
CA PHE A 186 -14.47 8.14 -9.14
C PHE A 186 -13.28 8.71 -9.92
#